data_AF-A0A6N7HZP9-F1
#
_entry.id   AF-A0A6N7HZP9-F1
#
_cell.length_a   1.000
_cell.length_b   1.000
_cell.length_c   1.000
_cell.angle_alpha   90.00
_cell.angle_beta   90.00
_cell.angle_gamma   90.00
#
_symmetry.space_group_name_H-M   'P 1'
#
loop_
_entity.id
_entity.type
_entity.pdbx_description
1 polymer ?
#
loop_
_entity_poly.entity_id
_entity_poly.type
_entity_poly.pdbx_seq_one_letter_code
_entity_poly.pdbx_strand_id
1 'polypeptide(L)' 'LTEWEHMGETSLANTCLLCGFHHRLLHNSPWQVRMATDGRPEFLPPTVIDPKRKPRRNPINTPAA' A
#
# COMPACT_ATOMS: atom_id res chain seq x y z
N LEU A 1 3.62 5.09 2.46
CA LEU A 1 3.15 6.16 1.58
C LEU A 1 2.56 7.20 2.50
N THR A 2 2.73 8.47 2.17
CA THR A 2 2.12 9.58 2.88
C THR A 2 1.02 10.13 2.00
N GLU A 3 -0.19 10.20 2.53
CA GLU A 3 -1.36 10.71 1.84
C GLU A 3 -1.18 12.20 1.48
N TRP A 4 -1.75 12.61 0.34
CA TRP A 4 -1.68 14.01 -0.09
C TRP A 4 -2.31 14.96 0.94
N GLU A 5 -3.40 14.55 1.60
CA GLU A 5 -4.06 15.35 2.65
C GLU A 5 -3.18 15.55 3.89
N HIS A 6 -2.15 14.73 4.05
CA HIS A 6 -1.14 14.82 5.11
C HIS A 6 0.18 15.40 4.59
N MET A 7 0.12 16.22 3.54
CA MET A 7 1.27 16.87 2.89
C MET A 7 2.26 15.89 2.26
N GLY A 8 1.78 14.70 1.85
CA GLY A 8 2.58 13.76 1.08
C GLY A 8 2.99 14.32 -0.28
N GLU A 9 4.24 14.09 -0.67
CA GLU A 9 4.76 14.51 -1.98
C GLU A 9 3.98 13.83 -3.12
N THR A 10 3.66 14.60 -4.17
CA THR A 10 3.10 14.02 -5.39
C THR A 10 4.23 13.49 -6.28
N SER A 11 4.62 12.23 -6.09
CA SER A 11 5.68 11.58 -6.86
C SER A 11 5.39 10.10 -7.10
N LEU A 12 6.05 9.49 -8.09
CA LEU A 12 5.94 8.05 -8.34
C LEU A 12 6.46 7.21 -7.16
N ALA A 13 7.39 7.75 -6.37
CA ALA A 13 7.88 7.12 -5.15
C ALA A 13 6.87 7.17 -3.99
N ASN A 14 5.86 8.05 -4.08
CA ASN A 14 4.83 8.24 -3.06
C ASN A 14 3.40 8.07 -3.63
N THR A 15 3.19 7.08 -4.50
CA THR A 15 1.85 6.82 -5.08
C THR A 15 1.55 5.33 -5.26
N CYS A 16 0.26 5.00 -5.33
CA CYS A 16 -0.22 3.68 -5.74
C CYS A 16 -1.61 3.80 -6.37
N LEU A 17 -1.94 2.88 -7.29
CA LEU A 17 -3.25 2.84 -7.94
C LEU A 17 -4.21 1.96 -7.15
N LEU A 18 -5.38 2.52 -6.82
CA LEU A 18 -6.45 1.84 -6.08
C LEU A 18 -7.80 2.19 -6.69
N CYS A 19 -8.75 1.25 -6.66
CA CYS A 19 -10.14 1.58 -6.93
C CYS A 19 -10.73 2.39 -5.76
N GLY A 20 -11.84 3.10 -6.00
CA GLY A 20 -12.44 3.95 -4.98
C GLY A 20 -12.82 3.22 -3.69
N PHE A 21 -13.19 1.94 -3.75
CA PHE A 21 -13.47 1.15 -2.55
C PHE A 21 -12.21 0.94 -1.71
N HIS A 22 -11.12 0.43 -2.31
CA HIS A 22 -9.87 0.15 -1.59
C HIS A 22 -9.15 1.42 -1.14
N HIS A 23 -9.30 2.53 -1.86
CA HIS A 23 -8.78 3.83 -1.43
C HIS A 23 -9.41 4.26 -0.10
N ARG A 24 -10.74 4.19 0.02
CA ARG A 24 -11.46 4.51 1.27
C ARG A 24 -11.14 3.53 2.39
N LEU A 25 -10.96 2.26 2.06
CA LEU A 25 -10.59 1.25 3.06
C LEU A 25 -9.24 1.58 3.70
N LEU A 26 -8.23 1.98 2.92
CA LEU A 26 -6.93 2.35 3.50
C LEU A 26 -7.02 3.55 4.44
N HIS A 27 -7.73 4.61 4.03
CA HIS A 27 -7.94 5.79 4.86
C HIS A 27 -8.61 5.50 6.19
N ASN A 28 -9.52 4.52 6.20
CA ASN A 28 -10.39 4.26 7.36
C ASN A 28 -10.05 2.97 8.09
N SER A 29 -8.84 2.43 7.91
CA SER A 29 -8.45 1.19 8.58
C SER A 29 -6.98 1.18 8.98
N PRO A 30 -6.54 0.23 9.82
CA PRO A 30 -5.14 0.10 10.22
C PRO A 30 -4.23 -0.50 9.13
N TRP A 31 -4.76 -0.74 7.93
CA TRP A 31 -3.94 -1.15 6.80
C TRP A 31 -2.96 -0.04 6.42
N GLN A 32 -1.74 -0.41 6.07
CA GLN A 32 -0.73 0.55 5.63
C GLN A 32 -0.17 0.15 4.28
N VAL A 33 0.28 1.13 3.52
CA VAL A 33 0.99 0.92 2.26
C VAL A 33 2.37 1.55 2.37
N ARG A 34 3.40 0.86 1.87
CA ARG A 34 4.74 1.44 1.70
C ARG A 34 5.28 1.12 0.32
N MET A 35 6.22 1.95 -0.12
CA MET A 35 7.01 1.65 -1.31
C MET A 35 8.11 0.66 -0.91
N ALA A 36 8.20 -0.47 -1.60
CA ALA A 36 9.27 -1.43 -1.38
C ALA A 36 10.54 -1.04 -2.16
N THR A 37 11.62 -1.79 -1.93
CA THR A 37 12.94 -1.53 -2.54
C THR A 37 12.95 -1.67 -4.05
N ASP A 38 12.00 -2.40 -4.63
CA ASP A 38 11.81 -2.55 -6.08
C ASP A 38 10.87 -1.49 -6.70
N GLY A 39 10.57 -0.42 -5.94
CA GLY A 39 9.75 0.69 -6.43
C GLY A 39 8.27 0.34 -6.60
N ARG A 40 7.79 -0.72 -5.95
CA ARG A 40 6.40 -1.16 -6.01
C ARG A 40 5.70 -1.07 -4.66
N PRO A 41 4.42 -0.68 -4.63
CA PRO A 41 3.68 -0.61 -3.38
C PRO A 41 3.40 -2.01 -2.81
N GLU A 42 3.53 -2.13 -1.50
CA GLU A 42 3.11 -3.32 -0.75
C GLU A 42 2.25 -2.95 0.45
N PHE A 43 1.33 -3.86 0.79
CA PHE A 43 0.28 -3.66 1.77
C PHE A 43 0.61 -4.43 3.04
N LEU A 44 0.63 -3.72 4.16
CA LEU A 44 0.88 -4.27 5.48
C LEU A 44 -0.46 -4.46 6.20
N PRO A 45 -0.86 -5.70 6.51
CA PRO A 45 -2.10 -5.93 7.23
C PRO A 45 -2.04 -5.40 8.67
N PRO A 46 -3.19 -5.11 9.29
CA PRO A 46 -3.33 -4.99 10.74
C PRO A 46 -2.83 -6.24 11.46
N THR A 47 -2.33 -6.08 12.69
CA THR A 47 -1.80 -7.19 13.51
C THR A 47 -2.83 -8.26 13.85
N VAL A 48 -4.12 -7.89 13.87
CA VAL A 48 -5.24 -8.84 14.07
C VAL A 48 -5.43 -9.80 12.88
N ILE A 49 -4.97 -9.43 11.68
CA ILE A 49 -5.00 -10.28 10.48
C ILE A 49 -3.71 -11.08 10.36
N ASP A 50 -2.56 -10.43 10.56
CA ASP A 50 -1.26 -11.10 10.62
C ASP A 50 -0.40 -10.42 11.69
N PRO A 51 -0.10 -11.09 12.82
CA PRO A 51 0.75 -10.53 13.87
C PRO A 51 2.14 -10.13 13.38
N LYS A 52 2.67 -10.79 12.34
CA LYS A 52 3.97 -10.46 11.74
C LYS A 52 3.88 -9.37 10.68
N ARG A 53 2.66 -8.92 10.34
CA ARG A 53 2.35 -7.93 9.31
C ARG A 53 3.09 -8.19 8.00
N LYS A 54 3.14 -9.44 7.54
CA LYS A 54 3.89 -9.80 6.33
C LYS A 54 3.38 -8.97 5.15
N PRO A 55 4.25 -8.29 4.39
CA PRO A 55 3.84 -7.50 3.25
C PRO A 55 3.10 -8.35 2.21
N ARG A 56 2.02 -7.79 1.65
CA ARG A 56 1.19 -8.42 0.63
C ARG A 56 1.21 -7.57 -0.64
N ARG A 57 1.13 -8.22 -1.78
CA ARG A 57 1.01 -7.59 -3.11
C ARG A 57 -0.08 -8.27 -3.91
N ASN A 58 -0.52 -7.61 -4.98
CA ASN A 58 -1.43 -8.24 -5.94
C ASN A 58 -0.71 -9.39 -6.65
N PRO A 59 -1.11 -10.66 -6.46
CA PRO A 59 -0.44 -11.80 -7.09
C PRO A 59 -0.61 -11.83 -8.61
N ILE A 60 -1.64 -11.17 -9.15
CA ILE A 60 -1.95 -11.17 -10.59
C ILE A 60 -0.92 -10.35 -11.39
N ASN A 61 -0.41 -9.26 -10.81
CA ASN A 61 0.49 -8.32 -11.51
C ASN A 61 1.98 -8.57 -11.16
N THR A 62 2.34 -9.84 -10.97
CA THR A 62 3.73 -10.24 -10.74
C THR A 62 4.45 -10.30 -12.10
N PRO A 63 5.54 -9.55 -12.32
CA PRO A 63 6.30 -9.65 -13.56
C PRO A 63 6.90 -11.05 -13.68
N ALA A 64 7.07 -11.52 -14.91
CA ALA A 64 8.00 -12.62 -15.15
C ALA A 64 9.39 -12.21 -14.63
N ALA A 65 10.08 -13.19 -14.03
CA ALA A 65 11.44 -13.04 -13.52
C ALA A 65 12.43 -12.69 -14.64
#